data_AF-A0A8X8GAW6-F1
#
_entry.id   AF-A0A8X8GAW6-F1
#
_cell.length_a   1.000
_cell.length_b   1.000
_cell.length_c   1.000
_cell.angle_alpha   90.00
_cell.angle_beta   90.00
_cell.angle_gamma   90.00
#
_symmetry.space_group_name_H-M   'P 1'
#
loop_
_entity.id
_entity.type
_entity.pdbx_description
1 polymer ?
#
loop_
_entity_poly.entity_id
_entity_poly.type
_entity_poly.pdbx_seq_one_letter_code
_entity_poly.pdbx_strand_id
1 'polypeptide(L)'
;MSMPSIHVLTARQRCDLELLLTGAFAPLEGYLDAADWQSVLQDMRLGNGTLWPIPVVLDVSEALGRSLAAGVTLRLERSDGTPLGAVAVSACYRPDKLLEASAVYGTTDPSHPGVAELLARGPYYVAGRVSAWDADTLTRAAAVEFPPEYQTPAMLQRYWSGTHPVVAFQTRNPLHHAHIAVTQAGLERAGAGARLLLHPAIGPTKPGDVEASYRMRVYRAVLG
;
A
#
# COMPACT_ATOMS: atom_id res chain seq x y z
N MET A 1 25.59 -10.38 -19.77
CA MET A 1 24.42 -10.32 -18.85
C MET A 1 23.53 -9.20 -19.36
N SER A 2 22.28 -9.52 -19.72
CA SER A 2 21.30 -8.50 -20.14
C SER A 2 21.11 -7.51 -18.98
N MET A 3 21.16 -6.20 -19.24
CA MET A 3 20.84 -5.22 -18.20
C MET A 3 19.38 -5.42 -17.76
N PRO A 4 19.10 -5.43 -16.44
CA PRO A 4 17.73 -5.53 -15.96
C PRO A 4 16.92 -4.34 -16.48
N SER A 5 15.69 -4.59 -16.91
CA SER A 5 14.75 -3.51 -17.21
C SER A 5 14.55 -2.66 -15.95
N ILE A 6 14.39 -1.36 -16.11
CA ILE A 6 14.25 -0.41 -14.99
C ILE A 6 12.88 0.27 -15.08
N HIS A 7 12.20 0.36 -13.94
CA HIS A 7 10.98 1.14 -13.77
C HIS A 7 11.13 2.12 -12.61
N VAL A 8 10.87 3.41 -12.89
CA VAL A 8 10.87 4.46 -11.86
C VAL A 8 9.48 4.54 -11.24
N LEU A 9 9.41 4.30 -9.94
CA LEU A 9 8.15 4.22 -9.20
C LEU A 9 7.55 5.60 -8.90
N THR A 10 6.25 5.72 -9.12
CA THR A 10 5.46 6.85 -8.62
C THR A 10 5.37 6.82 -7.09
N ALA A 11 4.92 7.91 -6.46
CA ALA A 11 4.75 7.95 -5.00
C ALA A 11 3.79 6.85 -4.49
N ARG A 12 2.68 6.62 -5.19
CA ARG A 12 1.71 5.57 -4.88
C ARG A 12 2.33 4.17 -4.98
N GLN A 13 3.05 3.90 -6.07
CA GLN A 13 3.69 2.60 -6.27
C GLN A 13 4.79 2.32 -5.23
N ARG A 14 5.48 3.37 -4.73
CA ARG A 14 6.44 3.19 -3.63
C ARG A 14 5.76 2.77 -2.33
N CYS A 15 4.57 3.31 -2.02
CA CYS A 15 3.80 2.88 -0.85
C CYS A 15 3.41 1.40 -0.96
N ASP A 16 2.91 0.96 -2.12
CA ASP A 16 2.53 -0.45 -2.30
C ASP A 16 3.74 -1.38 -2.21
N LEU A 17 4.86 -0.99 -2.83
CA LEU A 17 6.12 -1.73 -2.73
C LEU A 17 6.55 -1.89 -1.27
N GLU A 18 6.49 -0.82 -0.47
CA GLU A 18 6.84 -0.85 0.94
C GLU A 18 5.91 -1.76 1.75
N LEU A 19 4.59 -1.69 1.52
CA LEU A 19 3.62 -2.53 2.22
C LEU A 19 3.77 -4.02 1.85
N LEU A 20 4.14 -4.35 0.61
CA LEU A 20 4.50 -5.70 0.21
C LEU A 20 5.78 -6.16 0.92
N LEU A 21 6.85 -5.35 0.87
CA LEU A 21 8.16 -5.73 1.39
C LEU A 21 8.23 -5.80 2.92
N THR A 22 7.40 -5.03 3.62
CA THR A 22 7.28 -5.08 5.09
C THR A 22 6.32 -6.16 5.58
N GLY A 23 5.60 -6.83 4.67
CA GLY A 23 4.58 -7.83 4.99
C GLY A 23 3.26 -7.24 5.51
N ALA A 24 3.04 -5.93 5.36
CA ALA A 24 1.76 -5.31 5.70
C ALA A 24 0.62 -5.79 4.79
N PHE A 25 0.95 -6.25 3.59
CA PHE A 25 0.01 -6.91 2.68
C PHE A 25 0.02 -8.45 2.74
N ALA A 26 0.57 -9.05 3.80
CA ALA A 26 0.52 -10.51 3.96
C ALA A 26 -0.95 -11.03 3.81
N PRO A 27 -1.17 -12.11 3.04
CA PRO A 27 -0.17 -13.04 2.54
C PRO A 27 0.41 -12.73 1.15
N LEU A 28 0.17 -11.55 0.57
CA LEU A 28 0.74 -11.20 -0.73
C LEU A 28 2.28 -11.14 -0.67
N GLU A 29 2.92 -11.77 -1.64
CA GLU A 29 4.37 -11.73 -1.84
C GLU A 29 4.77 -10.87 -3.06
N GLY A 30 3.81 -10.24 -3.72
CA GLY A 30 4.05 -9.51 -4.95
C GLY A 30 2.79 -8.89 -5.55
N TYR A 31 2.94 -8.39 -6.77
CA TYR A 31 1.84 -7.80 -7.53
C TYR A 31 0.99 -8.88 -8.20
N LEU A 32 -0.32 -8.67 -8.20
CA LEU A 32 -1.30 -9.66 -8.65
C LEU A 32 -1.17 -9.94 -10.15
N ASP A 33 -1.30 -11.22 -10.51
CA ASP A 33 -1.51 -11.62 -11.89
C ASP A 33 -2.94 -11.35 -12.36
N ALA A 34 -3.23 -11.63 -13.64
CA ALA A 34 -4.53 -11.36 -14.22
C ALA A 34 -5.65 -12.20 -13.57
N ALA A 35 -5.35 -13.42 -13.12
CA ALA A 35 -6.33 -14.32 -12.52
C ALA A 35 -6.69 -13.85 -11.10
N ASP A 36 -5.69 -13.55 -10.27
CA ASP A 36 -5.91 -12.98 -8.94
C ASP A 36 -6.56 -11.59 -9.02
N TRP A 37 -6.13 -10.74 -9.95
CA TRP A 37 -6.77 -9.45 -10.20
C TRP A 37 -8.26 -9.62 -10.51
N GLN A 38 -8.60 -10.50 -11.45
CA GLN A 38 -9.99 -10.73 -11.84
C GLN A 38 -10.83 -11.33 -10.70
N SER A 39 -10.26 -12.29 -9.95
CA SER A 39 -10.89 -12.89 -8.77
C SER A 39 -11.16 -11.85 -7.69
N VAL A 40 -10.24 -10.92 -7.45
CA VAL A 40 -10.44 -9.83 -6.49
C VAL A 40 -11.60 -8.92 -6.91
N LEU A 41 -11.70 -8.58 -8.20
CA LEU A 41 -12.80 -7.73 -8.70
C LEU A 41 -14.17 -8.41 -8.59
N GLN A 42 -14.23 -9.74 -8.74
CA GLN A 42 -15.49 -10.49 -8.75
C GLN A 42 -15.93 -10.87 -7.33
N ASP A 43 -15.00 -11.39 -6.53
CA ASP A 43 -15.33 -12.10 -5.29
C ASP A 43 -14.67 -11.49 -4.05
N MET A 44 -13.90 -10.41 -4.20
CA MET A 44 -13.05 -9.84 -3.15
C MET A 44 -12.11 -10.90 -2.55
N ARG A 45 -11.64 -11.83 -3.38
CA ARG A 45 -10.77 -12.93 -2.97
C ARG A 45 -9.67 -13.16 -3.99
N LEU A 46 -8.52 -13.60 -3.53
CA LEU A 46 -7.49 -14.19 -4.39
C LEU A 46 -7.99 -15.53 -4.95
N GLY A 47 -7.36 -16.04 -6.00
CA GLY A 47 -7.70 -17.32 -6.63
C GLY A 47 -7.57 -18.52 -5.69
N ASN A 48 -6.81 -18.39 -4.60
CA ASN A 48 -6.73 -19.39 -3.53
C ASN A 48 -7.83 -19.28 -2.46
N GLY A 49 -8.77 -18.34 -2.61
CA GLY A 49 -9.88 -18.10 -1.70
C GLY A 49 -9.59 -17.15 -0.53
N THR A 50 -8.35 -16.67 -0.37
CA THR A 50 -8.01 -15.67 0.67
C THR A 50 -8.78 -14.37 0.44
N LEU A 51 -9.41 -13.81 1.48
CA LEU A 51 -10.10 -12.52 1.38
C LEU A 51 -9.09 -11.42 1.04
N TRP A 52 -9.34 -10.72 -0.07
CA TRP A 52 -8.54 -9.61 -0.52
C TRP A 52 -9.39 -8.65 -1.37
N PRO A 53 -9.83 -7.50 -0.82
CA PRO A 53 -10.88 -6.70 -1.46
C PRO A 53 -10.37 -5.69 -2.49
N ILE A 54 -9.07 -5.35 -2.51
CA ILE A 54 -8.52 -4.28 -3.35
C ILE A 54 -7.29 -4.79 -4.11
N PRO A 55 -7.24 -4.71 -5.45
CA PRO A 55 -6.09 -5.18 -6.21
C PRO A 55 -4.79 -4.45 -5.87
N VAL A 56 -3.71 -5.20 -5.64
CA VAL A 56 -2.34 -4.67 -5.48
C VAL A 56 -1.57 -4.91 -6.78
N VAL A 57 -1.44 -3.87 -7.60
CA VAL A 57 -0.92 -3.93 -8.97
C VAL A 57 0.17 -2.91 -9.21
N LEU A 58 1.13 -3.26 -10.08
CA LEU A 58 2.16 -2.36 -10.57
C LEU A 58 1.88 -2.00 -12.03
N ASP A 59 1.46 -0.75 -12.27
CA ASP A 59 1.25 -0.24 -13.63
C ASP A 59 2.54 0.29 -14.26
N VAL A 60 2.71 0.02 -15.56
CA VAL A 60 3.87 0.43 -16.35
C VAL A 60 3.46 1.04 -17.68
N SER A 61 4.38 1.77 -18.31
CA SER A 61 4.18 2.34 -19.64
C SER A 61 3.96 1.25 -20.69
N GLU A 62 3.32 1.62 -21.81
CA GLU A 62 3.11 0.70 -22.92
C GLU A 62 4.43 0.12 -23.47
N ALA A 63 5.47 0.96 -23.61
CA ALA A 63 6.77 0.52 -24.11
C ALA A 63 7.39 -0.54 -23.20
N LEU A 64 7.39 -0.31 -21.88
CA LEU A 64 7.94 -1.26 -20.92
C LEU A 64 7.10 -2.54 -20.87
N GLY A 65 5.76 -2.42 -20.76
CA GLY A 65 4.86 -3.57 -20.70
C GLY A 65 4.96 -4.49 -21.92
N ARG A 66 5.20 -3.94 -23.11
CA ARG A 66 5.43 -4.73 -24.33
C ARG A 66 6.80 -5.41 -24.37
N SER A 67 7.80 -4.86 -23.70
CA SER A 67 9.17 -5.42 -23.66
C SER A 67 9.37 -6.48 -22.58
N LEU A 68 8.53 -6.48 -21.53
CA LEU A 68 8.67 -7.39 -20.41
C LEU A 68 8.17 -8.79 -20.78
N ALA A 69 8.99 -9.78 -20.48
CA ALA A 69 8.66 -11.19 -20.61
C ALA A 69 8.73 -11.88 -19.24
N ALA A 70 8.03 -13.00 -19.10
CA ALA A 70 8.14 -13.84 -17.91
C ALA A 70 9.59 -14.31 -17.70
N GLY A 71 10.02 -14.37 -16.44
CA GLY A 71 11.38 -14.74 -16.04
C GLY A 71 12.40 -13.61 -16.07
N VAL A 72 12.01 -12.40 -16.49
CA VAL A 72 12.86 -11.20 -16.39
C VAL A 72 12.76 -10.60 -15.00
N THR A 73 13.87 -10.06 -14.51
CA THR A 73 13.89 -9.22 -13.29
C THR A 73 13.72 -7.76 -13.67
N LEU A 74 12.64 -7.13 -13.19
CA LEU A 74 12.40 -5.70 -13.31
C LEU A 74 12.94 -4.99 -12.06
N ARG A 75 13.93 -4.12 -12.22
CA ARG A 75 14.45 -3.28 -11.14
C ARG A 75 13.52 -2.08 -10.92
N LEU A 76 13.20 -1.82 -9.65
CA LEU A 76 12.33 -0.72 -9.24
C LEU A 76 13.16 0.37 -8.57
N GLU A 77 13.00 1.62 -9.03
CA GLU A 77 13.81 2.74 -8.57
C GLU A 77 12.97 3.93 -8.10
N ARG A 78 13.58 4.76 -7.26
CA ARG A 78 13.14 6.14 -7.02
C ARG A 78 13.56 7.02 -8.20
N SER A 79 12.92 8.19 -8.33
CA SER A 79 13.22 9.20 -9.36
C SER A 79 14.66 9.72 -9.37
N ASP A 80 15.44 9.52 -8.31
CA ASP A 80 16.86 9.89 -8.25
C ASP A 80 17.81 8.71 -8.52
N GLY A 81 17.28 7.59 -9.00
CA GLY A 81 18.05 6.39 -9.33
C GLY A 81 18.35 5.46 -8.15
N THR A 82 17.87 5.78 -6.95
CA THR A 82 18.00 4.86 -5.79
C THR A 82 17.24 3.56 -6.06
N PRO A 83 17.89 2.38 -6.08
CA PRO A 83 17.19 1.11 -6.25
C PRO A 83 16.42 0.74 -4.98
N LEU A 84 15.12 0.47 -5.09
CA LEU A 84 14.25 0.17 -3.95
C LEU A 84 13.94 -1.33 -3.82
N GLY A 85 13.81 -2.01 -4.96
CA GLY A 85 13.44 -3.42 -5.01
C GLY A 85 13.49 -3.97 -6.41
N ALA A 86 13.02 -5.20 -6.56
CA ALA A 86 12.87 -5.86 -7.85
C ALA A 86 11.58 -6.68 -7.90
N VAL A 87 11.07 -6.88 -9.11
CA VAL A 87 9.98 -7.82 -9.41
C VAL A 87 10.57 -8.97 -10.23
N ALA A 88 10.43 -10.20 -9.75
CA ALA A 88 10.61 -11.38 -10.57
C ALA A 88 9.34 -11.56 -11.42
N VAL A 89 9.36 -11.06 -12.66
CA VAL A 89 8.18 -10.93 -13.51
C VAL A 89 7.64 -12.32 -13.88
N SER A 90 6.40 -12.60 -13.48
CA SER A 90 5.68 -13.82 -13.88
C SER A 90 4.82 -13.58 -15.12
N ALA A 91 4.21 -12.40 -15.23
CA ALA A 91 3.38 -12.02 -16.37
C ALA A 91 3.29 -10.51 -16.52
N CYS A 92 2.90 -10.05 -17.72
CA CYS A 92 2.48 -8.69 -17.97
C CYS A 92 1.20 -8.72 -18.78
N TYR A 93 0.19 -7.95 -18.38
CA TYR A 93 -1.15 -8.00 -18.97
C TYR A 93 -1.79 -6.62 -19.04
N ARG A 94 -2.79 -6.48 -19.92
CA ARG A 94 -3.62 -5.27 -19.99
C ARG A 94 -4.89 -5.48 -19.17
N PRO A 95 -5.13 -4.69 -18.12
CA PRO A 95 -6.36 -4.74 -17.34
C PRO A 95 -7.50 -4.02 -18.07
N ASP A 96 -8.74 -4.41 -17.77
CA ASP A 96 -9.91 -3.57 -18.02
C ASP A 96 -10.10 -2.62 -16.83
N LYS A 97 -9.65 -1.37 -16.99
CA LYS A 97 -9.71 -0.37 -15.92
C LYS A 97 -11.12 0.13 -15.63
N LEU A 98 -12.06 0.02 -16.58
CA LEU A 98 -13.45 0.40 -16.32
C LEU A 98 -14.14 -0.66 -15.49
N LEU A 99 -13.81 -1.94 -15.74
CA LEU A 99 -14.22 -3.04 -14.86
C LEU A 99 -13.66 -2.86 -13.45
N GLU A 100 -12.36 -2.58 -13.30
CA GLU A 100 -11.75 -2.30 -11.99
C GLU A 100 -12.39 -1.10 -11.31
N ALA A 101 -12.65 -0.01 -12.05
CA ALA A 101 -13.28 1.19 -11.49
C ALA A 101 -14.67 0.87 -10.93
N SER A 102 -15.48 0.17 -11.71
CA SER A 102 -16.84 -0.24 -11.29
C SER A 102 -16.81 -1.15 -10.07
N ALA A 103 -15.90 -2.14 -10.03
CA ALA A 103 -15.83 -3.10 -8.93
C ALA A 103 -15.27 -2.48 -7.63
N VAL A 104 -14.24 -1.64 -7.73
CA VAL A 104 -13.53 -1.09 -6.56
C VAL A 104 -14.21 0.18 -6.02
N TYR A 105 -14.69 1.06 -6.90
CA TYR A 105 -15.25 2.36 -6.52
C TYR A 105 -16.78 2.43 -6.65
N GLY A 106 -17.43 1.42 -7.24
CA GLY A 106 -18.86 1.43 -7.50
C GLY A 106 -19.29 2.41 -8.60
N THR A 107 -18.33 2.98 -9.33
CA THR A 107 -18.57 3.98 -10.39
C THR A 107 -17.42 3.98 -11.40
N THR A 108 -17.72 4.39 -12.63
CA THR A 108 -16.72 4.67 -13.68
C THR A 108 -16.60 6.17 -13.96
N ASP A 109 -17.22 7.03 -13.15
CA ASP A 109 -17.18 8.48 -13.34
C ASP A 109 -15.78 9.04 -13.01
N PRO A 110 -15.08 9.66 -13.99
CA PRO A 110 -13.76 10.26 -13.77
C PRO A 110 -13.78 11.47 -12.83
N SER A 111 -14.95 12.00 -12.44
CA SER A 111 -15.05 13.00 -11.37
C SER A 111 -14.69 12.42 -9.99
N HIS A 112 -14.82 11.10 -9.81
CA HIS A 112 -14.40 10.42 -8.59
C HIS A 112 -12.86 10.35 -8.52
N PRO A 113 -12.20 10.86 -7.46
CA PRO A 113 -10.74 10.94 -7.40
C PRO A 113 -10.02 9.60 -7.59
N GLY A 114 -10.58 8.51 -7.05
CA GLY A 114 -10.02 7.16 -7.21
C GLY A 114 -10.14 6.62 -8.63
N VAL A 115 -11.23 6.96 -9.33
CA VAL A 115 -11.42 6.56 -10.74
C VAL A 115 -10.48 7.35 -11.64
N ALA A 116 -10.37 8.66 -11.41
CA ALA A 116 -9.44 9.53 -12.13
C ALA A 116 -7.99 9.01 -12.04
N GLU A 117 -7.53 8.67 -10.83
CA GLU A 117 -6.18 8.13 -10.61
C GLU A 117 -6.00 6.78 -11.31
N LEU A 118 -6.96 5.85 -11.17
CA LEU A 118 -6.91 4.54 -11.83
C LEU A 118 -6.81 4.66 -13.35
N LEU A 119 -7.64 5.52 -13.96
CA LEU A 119 -7.64 5.73 -15.41
C LEU A 119 -6.32 6.36 -15.89
N ALA A 120 -5.69 7.20 -15.08
CA ALA A 120 -4.40 7.84 -15.39
C ALA A 120 -3.18 6.90 -15.29
N ARG A 121 -3.31 5.72 -14.65
CA ARG A 121 -2.22 4.73 -14.55
C ARG A 121 -1.69 4.28 -15.92
N GLY A 122 -0.54 3.62 -15.94
CA GLY A 122 -0.03 2.90 -17.11
C GLY A 122 -1.02 1.86 -17.67
N PRO A 123 -0.95 1.52 -18.97
CA PRO A 123 -1.89 0.61 -19.62
C PRO A 123 -1.60 -0.88 -19.40
N TYR A 124 -0.46 -1.24 -18.79
CA TYR A 124 -0.09 -2.62 -18.47
C TYR A 124 0.12 -2.79 -16.98
N TYR A 125 -0.28 -3.93 -16.45
CA TYR A 125 0.08 -4.40 -15.11
C TYR A 125 1.17 -5.46 -15.20
N VAL A 126 2.12 -5.38 -14.27
CA VAL A 126 3.20 -6.35 -14.11
C VAL A 126 2.88 -7.19 -12.89
N ALA A 127 2.85 -8.51 -13.09
CA ALA A 127 2.69 -9.50 -12.04
C ALA A 127 4.05 -10.09 -11.67
N GLY A 128 4.21 -10.44 -10.40
CA GLY A 128 5.41 -11.12 -9.96
C GLY A 128 5.76 -10.87 -8.52
N ARG A 129 6.63 -11.73 -7.99
CA ARG A 129 7.13 -11.66 -6.62
C ARG A 129 8.03 -10.45 -6.44
N VAL A 130 7.89 -9.73 -5.34
CA VAL A 130 8.76 -8.60 -5.01
C VAL A 130 9.87 -9.02 -4.06
N SER A 131 11.04 -8.40 -4.21
CA SER A 131 12.15 -8.51 -3.27
C SER A 131 12.76 -7.14 -3.01
N ALA A 132 13.25 -6.96 -1.79
CA ALA A 132 14.07 -5.81 -1.44
C ALA A 132 15.32 -5.76 -2.32
N TRP A 133 15.82 -4.57 -2.62
CA TRP A 133 17.14 -4.44 -3.25
C TRP A 133 18.24 -4.76 -2.22
N ASP A 134 18.15 -4.12 -1.06
CA ASP A 134 18.88 -4.45 0.15
C ASP A 134 18.03 -4.10 1.39
N ALA A 135 18.40 -4.64 2.55
CA ALA A 135 17.66 -4.45 3.80
C ALA A 135 17.68 -2.98 4.30
N ASP A 136 18.72 -2.23 3.94
CA ASP A 136 18.94 -0.87 4.41
C ASP A 136 18.04 0.13 3.68
N THR A 137 17.79 -0.07 2.39
CA THR A 137 17.03 0.85 1.55
C THR A 137 15.55 0.91 1.93
N LEU A 138 14.97 -0.25 2.26
CA LEU A 138 13.60 -0.34 2.78
C LEU A 138 13.42 0.41 4.10
N THR A 139 14.39 0.26 5.00
CA THR A 139 14.32 0.79 6.35
C THR A 139 14.48 2.32 6.35
N ARG A 140 15.22 2.90 5.41
CA ARG A 140 15.57 4.33 5.44
C ARG A 140 14.47 5.27 4.93
N ALA A 141 13.68 4.91 3.92
CA ALA A 141 12.78 5.89 3.28
C ALA A 141 11.69 6.40 4.24
N ALA A 142 10.97 5.49 4.91
CA ALA A 142 9.87 5.87 5.80
C ALA A 142 10.32 6.09 7.26
N ALA A 143 11.39 5.45 7.74
CA ALA A 143 11.94 5.71 9.07
C ALA A 143 12.63 7.09 9.19
N VAL A 144 13.02 7.71 8.07
CA VAL A 144 13.60 9.06 8.06
C VAL A 144 12.53 10.14 8.15
N GLU A 145 11.32 9.92 7.61
CA GLU A 145 10.27 10.95 7.60
C GLU A 145 9.55 11.09 8.95
N PHE A 146 9.28 9.99 9.65
CA PHE A 146 8.53 10.01 10.92
C PHE A 146 9.10 9.07 12.01
N PRO A 147 10.34 9.27 12.48
CA PRO A 147 10.82 8.59 13.68
C PRO A 147 10.30 9.29 14.97
N PRO A 148 9.91 8.55 16.02
CA PRO A 148 9.94 7.09 16.18
C PRO A 148 8.64 6.37 15.74
N GLU A 149 7.68 7.07 15.13
CA GLU A 149 6.33 6.54 14.86
C GLU A 149 6.29 5.48 13.75
N TYR A 150 7.28 5.45 12.86
CA TYR A 150 7.36 4.41 11.84
C TYR A 150 7.63 3.02 12.43
N GLN A 151 6.70 2.08 12.22
CA GLN A 151 6.83 0.69 12.67
C GLN A 151 6.32 -0.28 11.60
N THR A 152 7.13 -1.28 11.26
CA THR A 152 6.69 -2.40 10.40
C THR A 152 5.80 -3.37 11.19
N PRO A 153 5.01 -4.24 10.52
CA PRO A 153 4.25 -5.29 11.20
C PRO A 153 5.11 -6.15 12.14
N ALA A 154 6.33 -6.51 11.71
CA ALA A 154 7.27 -7.27 12.53
C ALA A 154 7.73 -6.49 13.78
N MET A 155 7.93 -5.17 13.67
CA MET A 155 8.24 -4.31 14.82
C MET A 155 7.04 -4.24 15.78
N LEU A 156 5.84 -3.99 15.25
CA LEU A 156 4.60 -3.96 16.04
C LEU A 156 4.39 -5.27 16.80
N GLN A 157 4.54 -6.43 16.15
CA GLN A 157 4.38 -7.73 16.81
C GLN A 157 5.34 -7.94 17.99
N ARG A 158 6.55 -7.36 17.97
CA ARG A 158 7.50 -7.43 19.10
C ARG A 158 7.01 -6.66 20.32
N TYR A 159 6.36 -5.51 20.12
CA TYR A 159 5.90 -4.63 21.20
C TYR A 159 4.47 -4.93 21.67
N TRP A 160 3.65 -5.52 20.79
CA TRP A 160 2.20 -5.69 20.97
C TRP A 160 1.79 -7.16 21.06
N SER A 161 2.71 -8.07 21.39
CA SER A 161 2.51 -9.51 21.43
C SER A 161 1.40 -9.95 22.39
N GLY A 162 0.17 -10.05 21.88
CA GLY A 162 -0.96 -10.88 22.34
C GLY A 162 -1.49 -10.70 23.77
N THR A 163 -0.88 -9.83 24.57
CA THR A 163 -1.18 -9.68 26.00
C THR A 163 -2.38 -8.77 26.27
N HIS A 164 -2.79 -7.97 25.29
CA HIS A 164 -3.84 -6.99 25.42
C HIS A 164 -4.70 -6.91 24.16
N PRO A 165 -6.02 -6.68 24.27
CA PRO A 165 -6.85 -6.29 23.14
C PRO A 165 -6.29 -5.03 22.47
N VAL A 166 -6.27 -4.99 21.14
CA VAL A 166 -5.81 -3.82 20.39
C VAL A 166 -6.97 -3.27 19.56
N VAL A 167 -7.24 -1.97 19.73
CA VAL A 167 -8.16 -1.22 18.89
C VAL A 167 -7.32 -0.40 17.92
N ALA A 168 -7.39 -0.70 16.63
CA ALA A 168 -6.73 0.09 15.60
C ALA A 168 -7.66 1.21 15.09
N PHE A 169 -7.14 2.43 15.01
CA PHE A 169 -7.88 3.58 14.50
C PHE A 169 -7.18 4.16 13.27
N GLN A 170 -7.76 3.87 12.11
CA GLN A 170 -7.32 4.42 10.82
C GLN A 170 -7.85 5.84 10.63
N THR A 171 -6.98 6.78 10.31
CA THR A 171 -7.39 8.15 9.95
C THR A 171 -6.52 8.75 8.86
N ARG A 172 -7.08 9.67 8.07
CA ARG A 172 -6.32 10.57 7.21
C ARG A 172 -6.47 12.04 7.60
N ASN A 173 -7.25 12.33 8.64
CA ASN A 173 -7.59 13.68 9.11
C ASN A 173 -7.00 13.95 10.49
N PRO A 174 -6.75 15.24 10.85
CA PRO A 174 -6.47 15.63 12.22
C PRO A 174 -7.50 15.07 13.21
N LEU A 175 -7.03 14.68 14.40
CA LEU A 175 -7.93 14.23 15.47
C LEU A 175 -8.68 15.43 16.07
N HIS A 176 -9.97 15.22 16.35
CA HIS A 176 -10.82 16.16 17.09
C HIS A 176 -11.64 15.37 18.12
N HIS A 177 -12.37 16.06 18.99
CA HIS A 177 -13.07 15.43 20.12
C HIS A 177 -13.96 14.23 19.73
N ALA A 178 -14.67 14.27 18.59
CA ALA A 178 -15.46 13.12 18.17
C ALA A 178 -14.60 11.87 17.82
N HIS A 179 -13.41 12.04 17.24
CA HIS A 179 -12.49 10.92 17.01
C HIS A 179 -12.00 10.34 18.34
N ILE A 180 -11.70 11.20 19.32
CA ILE A 180 -11.28 10.78 20.66
C ILE A 180 -12.40 10.01 21.36
N ALA A 181 -13.64 10.50 21.29
CA ALA A 181 -14.78 9.82 21.90
C ALA A 181 -15.00 8.42 21.27
N VAL A 182 -14.87 8.30 19.94
CA VAL A 182 -15.00 7.01 19.25
C VAL A 182 -13.88 6.04 19.64
N THR A 183 -12.62 6.49 19.73
CA THR A 183 -11.53 5.62 20.14
C THR A 183 -11.64 5.21 21.60
N GLN A 184 -12.06 6.11 22.49
CA GLN A 184 -12.34 5.80 23.90
C GLN A 184 -13.46 4.76 24.04
N ALA A 185 -14.59 4.96 23.37
CA ALA A 185 -15.69 3.98 23.36
C ALA A 185 -15.25 2.62 22.80
N GLY A 186 -14.38 2.62 21.78
CA GLY A 186 -13.77 1.39 21.25
C GLY A 186 -12.91 0.66 22.29
N LEU A 187 -12.06 1.40 23.02
CA LEU A 187 -11.22 0.84 24.08
C LEU A 187 -12.04 0.28 25.24
N GLU A 188 -13.06 1.01 25.69
CA GLU A 188 -13.96 0.56 26.76
C GLU A 188 -14.66 -0.75 26.40
N ARG A 189 -15.14 -0.87 25.15
CA ARG A 189 -15.77 -2.10 24.64
C ARG A 189 -14.80 -3.26 24.48
N ALA A 190 -13.54 -2.97 24.17
CA ALA A 190 -12.49 -3.99 24.04
C ALA A 190 -12.05 -4.57 25.39
N GLY A 191 -12.31 -3.85 26.49
CA GLY A 191 -12.14 -4.34 27.85
C GLY A 191 -10.84 -3.88 28.53
N ALA A 192 -10.61 -4.39 29.73
CA ALA A 192 -9.52 -3.95 30.59
C ALA A 192 -8.13 -4.19 29.94
N GLY A 193 -7.29 -3.17 29.99
CA GLY A 193 -5.95 -3.21 29.43
C GLY A 193 -5.89 -3.11 27.89
N ALA A 194 -7.02 -2.85 27.22
CA ALA A 194 -7.02 -2.59 25.78
C ALA A 194 -6.12 -1.40 25.43
N ARG A 195 -5.46 -1.48 24.28
CA ARG A 195 -4.52 -0.47 23.80
C ARG A 195 -4.94 0.08 22.43
N LEU A 196 -4.71 1.37 22.22
CA LEU A 196 -5.02 2.05 20.96
C LEU A 196 -3.80 2.02 20.04
N LEU A 197 -3.95 1.43 18.86
CA LEU A 197 -3.04 1.65 17.74
C LEU A 197 -3.60 2.77 16.87
N LEU A 198 -3.15 4.01 17.12
CA LEU A 198 -3.46 5.12 16.23
C LEU A 198 -2.64 4.96 14.94
N HIS A 199 -3.33 4.73 13.81
CA HIS A 199 -2.69 4.32 12.55
C HIS A 199 -3.04 5.29 11.41
N PRO A 200 -2.41 6.47 11.34
CA PRO A 200 -2.74 7.46 10.32
C PRO A 200 -2.15 7.10 8.95
N ALA A 201 -2.90 7.32 7.87
CA ALA A 201 -2.36 7.25 6.51
C ALA A 201 -1.44 8.44 6.23
N ILE A 202 -0.18 8.17 5.87
CA ILE A 202 0.84 9.19 5.53
C ILE A 202 1.23 9.20 4.05
N GLY A 203 0.83 8.19 3.27
CA GLY A 203 1.01 8.16 1.82
C GLY A 203 0.16 9.20 1.08
N PRO A 204 0.11 9.16 -0.28
CA PRO A 204 -0.71 10.07 -1.06
C PRO A 204 -2.17 10.04 -0.57
N THR A 205 -2.65 11.19 -0.10
CA THR A 205 -4.03 11.37 0.37
C THR A 205 -4.85 12.13 -0.66
N LYS A 206 -6.13 12.38 -0.40
CA LYS A 206 -7.01 13.05 -1.36
C LYS A 206 -6.51 14.50 -1.58
N PRO A 207 -6.58 15.05 -2.80
CA PRO A 207 -6.35 16.49 -3.01
C PRO A 207 -7.21 17.33 -2.05
N GLY A 208 -6.55 18.22 -1.30
CA GLY A 208 -7.17 19.06 -0.27
C GLY A 208 -7.05 18.53 1.17
N ASP A 209 -6.53 17.32 1.37
CA ASP A 209 -6.23 16.83 2.72
C ASP A 209 -5.04 17.60 3.34
N VAL A 210 -5.04 17.71 4.67
CA VAL A 210 -3.96 18.37 5.42
C VAL A 210 -2.67 17.56 5.27
N GLU A 211 -1.56 18.26 5.02
CA GLU A 211 -0.23 17.66 4.90
C GLU A 211 0.12 16.73 6.07
N ALA A 212 0.76 15.59 5.76
CA ALA A 212 1.05 14.55 6.74
C ALA A 212 1.86 15.07 7.93
N SER A 213 2.84 15.94 7.69
CA SER A 213 3.67 16.54 8.73
C SER A 213 2.87 17.40 9.73
N TYR A 214 1.80 18.06 9.28
CA TYR A 214 0.91 18.84 10.15
C TYR A 214 -0.01 17.92 10.94
N ARG A 215 -0.57 16.89 10.30
CA ARG A 215 -1.39 15.88 10.96
C ARG A 215 -0.64 15.15 12.06
N MET A 216 0.62 14.76 11.80
CA MET A 216 1.48 14.12 12.79
C MET A 216 1.73 15.01 14.01
N ARG A 217 1.88 16.33 13.84
CA ARG A 217 1.98 17.26 14.99
C ARG A 217 0.70 17.29 15.80
N VAL A 218 -0.48 17.26 15.16
CA VAL A 218 -1.76 17.18 15.88
C VAL A 218 -1.85 15.87 16.66
N TYR A 219 -1.49 14.74 16.05
CA TYR A 219 -1.53 13.44 16.75
C TYR A 219 -0.61 13.43 17.97
N ARG A 220 0.61 13.95 17.86
CA ARG A 220 1.53 14.09 18.99
C ARG A 220 0.95 14.98 20.09
N ALA A 221 0.32 16.10 19.74
CA ALA A 221 -0.29 17.02 20.70
C ALA A 221 -1.54 16.45 21.39
N VAL A 222 -2.25 15.51 20.75
CA VAL A 222 -3.41 14.84 21.35
C VAL A 222 -2.99 13.67 22.25
N LEU A 223 -1.85 13.03 21.95
CA LEU A 223 -1.35 11.86 22.69
C LEU A 223 -0.39 12.21 23.84
N GLY A 224 0.29 13.35 23.78
CA GLY A 224 1.19 13.87 24.82
C GLY A 224 0.49 14.73 25.84
#